data_AF-A0A945QQ66-F1
#
_entry.id   AF-A0A945QQ66-F1
#
_cell.length_a   1.000
_cell.length_b   1.000
_cell.length_c   1.000
_cell.angle_alpha   90.00
_cell.angle_beta   90.00
_cell.angle_gamma   90.00
#
_symmetry.space_group_name_H-M   'P 1'
#
loop_
_entity.id
_entity.type
_entity.pdbx_description
1 polymer ?
#
loop_
_entity_poly.entity_id
_entity_poly.type
_entity_poly.pdbx_seq_one_letter_code
_entity_poly.pdbx_strand_id
1 'polypeptide(L)'
;MFLFQIGFLTVTLIDLIDLLLVSWLFFKVYMYFKGTRAGQMLAGLIFLMLSSFLFNAFGLSASSWLVNQFQTVWVVAFVILFQP
;
A
#
# COMPACT_ATOMS: atom_id res chain seq x y z
N MET A 1 -29.79 -15.31 -4.76
CA MET A 1 -30.57 -14.09 -5.10
C MET A 1 -29.61 -13.07 -5.68
N PHE A 2 -29.76 -12.74 -6.97
CA PHE A 2 -28.99 -11.70 -7.65
C PHE A 2 -29.56 -10.32 -7.28
N LEU A 3 -28.70 -9.35 -6.93
CA LEU A 3 -29.10 -8.00 -6.52
C LEU A 3 -29.09 -7.02 -7.69
N PHE A 4 -28.00 -6.99 -8.47
CA PHE A 4 -27.82 -6.06 -9.59
C PHE A 4 -26.91 -6.69 -10.65
N GLN A 5 -27.14 -6.36 -11.92
CA GLN A 5 -26.25 -6.71 -13.04
C GLN A 5 -25.70 -5.41 -13.66
N ILE A 6 -24.38 -5.24 -13.65
CA ILE A 6 -23.70 -4.14 -14.37
C ILE A 6 -22.93 -4.76 -15.53
N GLY A 7 -23.53 -4.74 -16.73
CA GLY A 7 -22.94 -5.35 -17.92
C GLY A 7 -22.75 -6.86 -17.76
N PHE A 8 -21.51 -7.30 -17.59
CA PHE A 8 -21.15 -8.71 -17.38
C PHE A 8 -20.99 -9.11 -15.90
N LEU A 9 -21.07 -8.16 -14.96
CA LEU A 9 -20.91 -8.42 -13.53
C LEU A 9 -22.27 -8.60 -12.86
N THR A 10 -22.55 -9.82 -12.43
CA THR A 10 -23.67 -10.15 -11.54
C THR A 10 -23.25 -9.94 -10.08
N VAL A 11 -23.80 -8.93 -9.43
CA VAL A 11 -23.62 -8.71 -7.98
C VAL A 11 -24.66 -9.54 -7.23
N THR A 12 -24.19 -10.46 -6.41
CA THR A 12 -25.01 -11.27 -5.51
C THR A 12 -24.99 -10.71 -4.08
N LEU A 13 -25.96 -11.12 -3.27
CA LEU A 13 -25.97 -10.83 -1.82
C LEU A 13 -24.69 -11.31 -1.12
N ILE A 14 -24.10 -12.41 -1.60
CA ILE A 14 -22.89 -12.98 -1.04
C ILE A 14 -21.70 -12.05 -1.34
N ASP A 15 -21.61 -11.51 -2.55
CA ASP A 15 -20.54 -10.56 -2.93
C ASP A 15 -20.61 -9.28 -2.08
N LEU A 16 -21.81 -8.82 -1.73
CA LEU A 16 -21.98 -7.66 -0.85
C LEU A 16 -21.48 -7.94 0.57
N ILE A 17 -21.81 -9.10 1.13
CA ILE A 17 -21.36 -9.52 2.47
C ILE A 17 -19.84 -9.71 2.47
N ASP A 18 -19.29 -10.33 1.43
CA ASP A 18 -17.86 -10.54 1.26
C ASP A 18 -17.11 -9.21 1.17
N LEU A 19 -17.56 -8.28 0.33
CA LEU A 19 -16.96 -6.96 0.20
C LEU A 19 -17.00 -6.17 1.52
N LEU A 20 -18.09 -6.27 2.29
CA LEU A 20 -18.18 -5.67 3.63
C LEU A 20 -17.20 -6.30 4.61
N LEU A 21 -17.06 -7.63 4.61
CA LEU A 21 -16.09 -8.33 5.45
C LEU A 21 -14.65 -7.95 5.09
N VAL A 22 -14.31 -7.95 3.81
CA VAL A 22 -12.99 -7.56 3.31
C VAL A 22 -12.70 -6.11 3.68
N SER A 23 -13.64 -5.19 3.45
CA SER A 23 -13.51 -3.78 3.82
C SER A 23 -13.28 -3.58 5.32
N TRP A 24 -14.05 -4.29 6.15
CA TRP A 24 -13.88 -4.25 7.61
C TRP A 24 -12.52 -4.77 8.06
N LEU A 25 -12.02 -5.85 7.43
CA LEU A 25 -10.70 -6.41 7.71
C LEU A 25 -9.59 -5.40 7.38
N PHE A 26 -9.63 -4.80 6.19
CA PHE A 26 -8.67 -3.76 5.79
C PHE A 26 -8.71 -2.55 6.73
N PHE A 27 -9.91 -2.09 7.10
CA PHE A 27 -10.07 -0.99 8.04
C PHE A 27 -9.43 -1.31 9.40
N LYS A 28 -9.63 -2.54 9.89
CA LYS A 28 -9.06 -2.97 11.16
C LYS A 28 -7.54 -3.06 11.12
N VAL A 29 -6.97 -3.60 10.04
CA VAL A 29 -5.51 -3.60 9.80
C VAL A 29 -4.97 -2.17 9.77
N TYR A 30 -5.61 -1.27 9.02
CA TYR A 30 -5.23 0.14 8.98
C TYR A 30 -5.20 0.77 10.38
N MET A 31 -6.23 0.52 11.20
CA MET A 31 -6.26 1.03 12.58
C MET A 31 -5.12 0.50 13.45
N TYR A 32 -4.67 -0.75 13.26
CA TYR A 32 -3.52 -1.29 14.00
C TYR A 32 -2.21 -0.59 13.66
N PHE A 33 -1.99 -0.25 12.39
CA PHE A 33 -0.77 0.45 11.96
C PHE A 33 -0.84 1.95 12.21
N LYS A 34 -2.04 2.54 12.21
CA LYS A 34 -2.24 3.98 12.39
C LYS A 34 -1.67 4.47 13.71
N GLY A 35 -0.81 5.48 13.65
CA GLY A 35 -0.19 6.10 14.83
C GLY A 35 1.00 5.32 15.40
N THR A 36 1.35 4.16 14.83
CA THR A 36 2.57 3.44 15.20
C THR A 36 3.78 3.95 14.39
N ARG A 37 4.98 3.87 14.98
CA ARG A 37 6.23 4.13 14.25
C ARG A 37 6.38 3.20 13.04
N ALA A 38 5.93 1.95 13.20
CA ALA A 38 5.92 0.96 12.14
C ALA A 38 5.07 1.38 10.93
N GLY A 39 3.87 1.89 11.18
CA GLY A 39 2.96 2.38 10.14
C GLY A 39 3.53 3.57 9.37
N GLN A 40 4.21 4.50 10.05
CA GLN A 40 4.89 5.63 9.41
C GLN A 40 6.02 5.15 8.48
N MET A 41 6.80 4.16 8.91
CA MET A 41 7.88 3.60 8.08
C MET A 41 7.37 2.86 6.85
N LEU A 42 6.31 2.07 7.01
CA LEU A 42 5.63 1.38 5.92
C LEU A 42 5.07 2.38 4.89
N ALA A 43 4.40 3.43 5.35
CA ALA A 43 3.87 4.48 4.48
C ALA A 43 5.00 5.20 3.71
N GLY A 44 6.12 5.51 4.36
CA GLY A 44 7.30 6.08 3.71
C GLY A 44 7.91 5.16 2.65
N LEU A 45 8.01 3.85 2.93
CA LEU A 45 8.49 2.86 1.96
C LEU A 45 7.60 2.81 0.71
N ILE A 46 6.28 2.73 0.92
CA ILE A 46 5.30 2.72 -0.17
C ILE A 46 5.44 3.99 -1.02
N PHE A 47 5.53 5.15 -0.37
CA PHE A 47 5.71 6.43 -1.05
C PHE A 47 7.00 6.47 -1.90
N LEU A 48 8.12 5.97 -1.36
CA LEU A 48 9.38 5.88 -2.09
C LEU A 48 9.29 4.91 -3.27
N MET A 49 8.61 3.77 -3.13
CA MET A 49 8.38 2.82 -4.23
C MET A 49 7.55 3.43 -5.35
N LEU A 50 6.43 4.08 -5.03
CA LEU A 50 5.59 4.74 -6.04
C LEU A 50 6.36 5.86 -6.74
N SER A 51 7.12 6.66 -6.00
CA SER A 51 7.93 7.75 -6.57
C SER A 51 9.01 7.21 -7.52
N SER A 52 9.71 6.13 -7.15
CA SER A 52 10.68 5.48 -8.03
C SER A 52 10.02 4.95 -9.30
N PHE A 53 8.86 4.30 -9.18
CA PHE A 53 8.11 3.83 -10.35
C PHE A 53 7.74 4.97 -11.30
N LEU A 54 7.23 6.08 -10.76
CA LEU A 54 6.91 7.28 -11.55
C LEU A 54 8.16 7.85 -12.23
N PHE A 55 9.26 8.05 -11.50
CA PHE A 55 10.47 8.64 -12.07
C PHE A 55 11.13 7.76 -13.14
N ASN A 56 11.10 6.44 -12.96
CA ASN A 56 11.55 5.50 -13.97
C ASN A 56 10.65 5.53 -15.21
N ALA A 57 9.32 5.59 -15.03
CA ALA A 57 8.38 5.67 -16.13
C ALA A 57 8.55 6.97 -16.97
N PHE A 58 8.85 8.09 -16.32
CA PHE A 58 9.13 9.37 -16.99
C PHE A 58 10.57 9.51 -17.51
N GLY A 59 11.45 8.54 -17.28
CA GLY A 59 12.85 8.59 -17.71
C GLY A 59 13.71 9.61 -16.95
N LEU A 60 13.33 9.97 -15.73
CA LEU A 60 14.06 10.93 -14.89
C LEU A 60 15.25 10.24 -14.20
N SER A 61 16.39 10.14 -14.89
CA SER A 61 17.57 9.39 -14.42
C SER A 61 18.17 9.91 -13.11
N ALA A 62 18.22 11.23 -12.90
CA ALA A 62 18.76 11.81 -11.66
C ALA A 62 17.83 11.56 -10.46
N SER A 63 16.52 11.77 -10.65
CA SER A 63 15.51 11.58 -9.60
C SER A 63 15.33 10.11 -9.23
N SER A 64 15.33 9.20 -10.22
CA SER A 64 15.30 7.75 -9.98
C SER A 64 16.55 7.28 -9.22
N TRP A 65 17.74 7.74 -9.62
CA TRP A 65 18.97 7.45 -8.88
C TRP A 65 18.91 7.92 -7.42
N LEU A 66 18.42 9.15 -7.19
CA LEU A 66 18.25 9.70 -5.84
C LEU A 66 17.29 8.86 -5.01
N VAL A 67 16.09 8.57 -5.54
CA VAL A 67 15.08 7.77 -4.80
C VAL A 67 15.60 6.36 -4.52
N ASN A 68 16.33 5.73 -5.44
CA ASN A 68 16.93 4.41 -5.22
C ASN A 68 17.98 4.44 -4.09
N GLN A 69 18.74 5.53 -3.97
CA GLN A 69 19.67 5.72 -2.86
C GLN A 69 18.92 5.86 -1.52
N PHE A 70 17.85 6.67 -1.50
CA PHE A 70 16.99 6.82 -0.33
C PHE A 70 16.33 5.49 0.07
N GLN A 71 15.85 4.70 -0.89
CA GLN A 71 15.29 3.37 -0.62
C GLN A 71 16.29 2.44 0.06
N THR A 72 17.55 2.42 -0.39
CA THR A 72 18.61 1.63 0.23
C THR A 72 18.80 2.00 1.71
N VAL A 73 18.92 3.29 2.01
CA VAL A 73 19.05 3.79 3.39
C VAL A 73 17.79 3.50 4.21
N TRP A 74 16.61 3.59 3.59
CA TRP A 74 15.33 3.33 4.24
C TRP A 74 15.21 1.88 4.70
N VAL A 75 15.61 0.91 3.87
CA VAL A 75 15.60 -0.52 4.23
C VAL A 75 16.52 -0.77 5.42
N VAL A 76 17.71 -0.17 5.43
CA VAL A 76 18.65 -0.30 6.56
C VAL A 76 18.06 0.34 7.83
N ALA A 77 17.50 1.55 7.73
CA ALA A 77 16.83 2.22 8.85
C ALA A 77 15.65 1.43 9.39
N PHE A 78 14.89 0.77 8.51
CA PHE A 78 13.80 -0.13 8.88
C PHE A 78 14.34 -1.31 9.70
N VAL A 79 15.37 -2.01 9.22
CA VAL A 79 15.97 -3.12 9.98
C VAL A 79 16.43 -2.66 11.35
N ILE A 80 17.15 -1.53 11.45
CA ILE A 80 17.66 -1.01 12.72
C ILE A 80 16.52 -0.66 13.70
N LEU A 81 15.45 -0.03 13.21
CA LEU A 81 14.34 0.40 14.08
C LEU A 81 13.43 -0.73 14.55
N PHE A 82 13.43 -1.85 13.85
CA PHE A 82 12.70 -3.05 14.22
C PHE A 82 13.58 -4.13 14.85
N GLN A 83 14.89 -3.87 14.97
CA GLN A 83 15.80 -4.73 15.72
C GLN A 83 15.54 -4.55 17.24
N PRO A 84 15.42 -5.64 18.01
CA PRO A 84 15.28 -5.59 19.47
C PRO A 84 16.58 -5.19 20.19
#